data_AF-A0A3P7PT14-F1
#
_entry.id   AF-A0A3P7PT14-F1
#
_cell.length_a   1.000
_cell.length_b   1.000
_cell.length_c   1.000
_cell.angle_alpha   90.00
_cell.angle_beta   90.00
_cell.angle_gamma   90.00
#
_symmetry.space_group_name_H-M   'P 1'
#
loop_
_entity.id
_entity.type
_entity.pdbx_description
1 polymer ?
#
loop_
_entity_poly.entity_id
_entity_poly.type
_entity_poly.pdbx_seq_one_letter_code
_entity_poly.pdbx_strand_id
1 'polypeptide(L)' 'MGIRDLARLLKRSIVLWDNLHANDYDQRRVYLGPYCGRPLALRRRKLIHGVLTNPNCEFEANFVALHTLAQWAR' A
#
# COMPACT_ATOMS: atom_id res chain seq x y z
N MET A 1 4.12 14.77 9.75
CA MET A 1 4.71 15.09 8.43
C MET A 1 3.99 14.28 7.37
N GLY A 2 3.46 14.90 6.31
CA GLY A 2 2.73 14.19 5.25
C GLY A 2 3.64 13.73 4.10
N ILE A 3 3.11 12.89 3.20
CA ILE A 3 3.88 12.35 2.07
C ILE A 3 4.44 13.44 1.13
N ARG A 4 3.73 14.58 0.98
CA ARG A 4 4.20 15.74 0.19
C ARG A 4 5.42 16.40 0.84
N ASP A 5 5.44 16.47 2.16
CA ASP A 5 6.57 17.06 2.91
C ASP A 5 7.78 16.15 2.80
N LEU A 6 7.56 14.84 2.93
CA LEU A 6 8.59 13.83 2.78
C LEU A 6 9.19 13.82 1.36
N ALA A 7 8.37 13.87 0.31
CA ALA A 7 8.85 13.92 -1.07
C ALA A 7 9.68 15.19 -1.35
N ARG A 8 9.30 16.34 -0.76
CA ARG A 8 10.07 17.58 -0.85
C ARG A 8 11.42 17.46 -0.13
N LEU A 9 11.42 16.89 1.07
CA LEU A 9 12.64 16.68 1.86
C LEU A 9 13.61 15.73 1.14
N LEU A 10 13.09 14.61 0.63
CA LEU A 10 13.88 13.60 -0.06
C LEU A 10 14.25 13.99 -1.49
N LYS A 11 13.64 15.05 -2.04
CA LYS A 11 13.80 15.52 -3.43
C LYS A 11 13.57 14.42 -4.48
N ARG A 12 12.71 13.45 -4.18
CA ARG A 12 12.34 12.32 -5.06
C ARG A 12 10.96 11.78 -4.72
N SER A 13 10.28 11.17 -5.69
CA SER A 13 9.03 10.45 -5.42
C SER A 13 9.30 9.15 -4.68
N ILE A 14 8.37 8.77 -3.81
CA ILE A 14 8.56 7.69 -2.83
C ILE A 14 8.03 6.36 -3.37
N VAL A 15 8.69 5.25 -3.07
CA VAL A 15 8.06 3.92 -3.18
C VAL A 15 7.42 3.61 -1.85
N LEU A 16 6.10 3.42 -1.81
CA LEU A 16 5.38 3.13 -0.58
C LEU A 16 5.53 1.66 -0.23
N TRP A 17 6.03 1.36 0.97
CA TRP A 17 5.87 0.05 1.60
C TRP A 17 4.55 0.07 2.39
N ASP A 18 3.60 -0.74 1.99
CA ASP A 18 2.22 -0.67 2.50
C ASP A 18 1.87 -1.89 3.37
N ASN A 19 1.66 -1.66 4.66
CA ASN A 19 1.30 -2.69 5.63
C ASN A 19 -0.24 -2.80 5.83
N LEU A 20 -1.05 -2.32 4.88
CA LEU A 20 -2.52 -2.33 5.01
C LEU A 20 -3.10 -3.72 5.33
N HIS A 21 -2.52 -4.76 4.74
CA HIS A 21 -2.94 -6.15 4.92
C HIS A 21 -1.96 -6.99 5.75
N ALA A 22 -0.94 -6.37 6.35
CA ALA A 22 0.01 -7.10 7.19
C ALA A 22 -0.67 -7.61 8.46
N ASN A 23 -0.43 -8.87 8.83
CA ASN A 23 -0.92 -9.50 10.05
C ASN A 23 0.19 -10.17 10.90
N ASP A 24 1.46 -9.97 10.54
CA ASP A 24 2.62 -10.52 11.25
C ASP A 24 2.66 -10.10 12.74
N TYR A 25 2.14 -8.93 13.07
CA TYR A 25 2.05 -8.42 14.45
C TYR A 25 0.94 -9.06 15.29
N ASP A 26 -0.05 -9.73 14.68
CA ASP A 26 -1.15 -10.41 15.39
C ASP A 26 -1.77 -11.51 14.51
N GLN A 27 -1.30 -12.75 14.71
CA GLN A 27 -1.73 -13.93 13.96
C GLN A 27 -3.21 -14.32 14.16
N ARG A 28 -3.93 -13.69 15.10
CA ARG A 28 -5.38 -13.92 15.28
C ARG A 28 -6.22 -13.14 14.27
N ARG A 29 -5.60 -12.26 13.48
CA ARG A 29 -6.27 -11.38 12.51
C ARG A 29 -5.86 -11.78 11.09
N VAL A 30 -6.84 -11.78 10.19
CA VAL A 30 -6.62 -11.98 8.76
C VAL A 30 -7.37 -10.88 7.99
N TYR A 31 -6.71 -10.27 7.02
CA TYR A 31 -7.27 -9.17 6.24
C TYR A 31 -7.64 -9.62 4.82
N LEU A 32 -8.94 -9.80 4.61
CA LEU A 32 -9.51 -10.20 3.31
C LEU A 32 -10.26 -9.04 2.61
N GLY A 33 -10.18 -7.83 3.17
CA GLY A 33 -10.80 -6.64 2.60
C GLY A 33 -10.03 -6.08 1.38
N PRO A 34 -10.64 -5.18 0.60
CA PRO A 34 -9.99 -4.57 -0.56
C PRO A 34 -8.88 -3.58 -0.17
N TYR A 35 -7.94 -3.34 -1.09
CA TYR A 35 -6.97 -2.26 -1.00
C TYR A 35 -7.70 -0.90 -0.99
N CYS A 36 -7.49 -0.12 0.08
CA CYS A 36 -8.25 1.09 0.34
C CYS A 36 -7.42 2.14 1.09
N GLY A 37 -7.99 3.34 1.29
CA GLY A 37 -7.38 4.40 2.08
C GLY A 37 -6.17 5.10 1.42
N ARG A 38 -5.82 4.77 0.17
CA ARG A 38 -4.77 5.45 -0.61
C ARG A 38 -5.41 6.19 -1.80
N PRO A 39 -5.52 7.52 -1.76
CA PRO A 39 -6.14 8.27 -2.86
C PRO A 39 -5.32 8.20 -4.15
N LEU A 40 -6.00 8.08 -5.31
CA LEU A 40 -5.36 8.15 -6.63
C LEU A 40 -4.56 9.45 -6.86
N ALA A 41 -4.88 10.50 -6.10
CA ALA A 41 -4.13 11.76 -6.11
C ALA A 41 -2.64 11.59 -5.77
N LEU A 42 -2.26 10.58 -4.98
CA LEU A 42 -0.85 10.28 -4.66
C LEU A 42 -0.04 9.99 -5.93
N ARG A 43 -0.58 9.14 -6.79
CA ARG A 43 0.03 8.76 -8.08
C ARG A 43 -0.11 9.88 -9.11
N ARG A 44 -1.31 10.48 -9.24
CA ARG A 44 -1.57 11.58 -10.20
C ARG A 44 -0.68 12.80 -9.96
N ARG A 45 -0.36 13.10 -8.70
CA ARG A 45 0.56 14.20 -8.32
C ARG A 45 2.03 13.78 -8.30
N LYS A 46 2.36 12.56 -8.75
CA LYS A 46 3.72 11.98 -8.75
C LYS A 46 4.42 12.05 -7.39
N LEU A 47 3.66 11.96 -6.29
CA LEU A 47 4.25 11.93 -4.93
C LEU A 47 4.85 10.55 -4.64
N ILE A 48 4.36 9.52 -5.32
CA ILE A 48 4.89 8.15 -5.26
C ILE A 48 5.28 7.65 -6.65
N HIS A 49 6.31 6.80 -6.69
CA HIS A 49 6.68 6.01 -7.87
C HIS A 49 5.84 4.73 -7.98
N GLY A 50 5.42 4.17 -6.84
CA GLY A 50 4.69 2.91 -6.80
C GLY A 50 4.40 2.49 -5.36
N VAL A 51 3.77 1.33 -5.25
CA VAL A 51 3.42 0.69 -3.98
C VAL A 51 3.89 -0.75 -4.00
N LEU A 52 4.57 -1.18 -2.95
CA LEU A 52 4.87 -2.56 -2.63
C LEU A 52 4.08 -2.91 -1.37
N THR A 53 3.12 -3.82 -1.46
CA THR A 53 2.31 -4.23 -0.31
C THR A 53 3.00 -5.37 0.44
N ASN A 54 3.02 -5.29 1.77
CA ASN A 54 3.36 -6.36 2.68
C ASN A 54 2.05 -6.93 3.24
N PRO A 55 1.56 -8.05 2.71
CA PRO A 55 0.22 -8.54 2.99
C PRO A 55 0.22 -9.54 4.16
N ASN A 56 -0.79 -10.41 4.25
CA ASN A 56 -0.86 -11.41 5.30
C ASN A 56 0.30 -12.42 5.17
N CYS A 57 0.71 -13.01 6.29
CA CYS A 57 1.65 -14.12 6.34
C CYS A 57 1.14 -15.32 5.51
N GLU A 58 -0.16 -15.61 5.60
CA GLU A 58 -0.80 -16.72 4.90
C GLU A 58 -0.94 -16.40 3.41
N PHE A 59 -0.15 -17.08 2.57
CA PHE A 59 -0.07 -16.82 1.14
C PHE A 59 -1.43 -16.76 0.43
N GLU A 60 -2.28 -17.76 0.65
CA GLU A 60 -3.60 -17.87 -0.01
C GLU A 60 -4.59 -16.79 0.43
N ALA A 61 -4.40 -16.18 1.61
CA ALA A 61 -5.25 -15.08 2.08
C ALA A 61 -5.05 -13.78 1.29
N ASN A 62 -4.01 -13.72 0.44
CA ASN A 62 -3.58 -12.48 -0.22
C ASN A 62 -4.22 -12.23 -1.59
N PHE A 63 -5.11 -13.10 -2.07
CA PHE A 63 -5.78 -12.92 -3.37
C PHE A 63 -6.47 -11.55 -3.47
N VAL A 64 -7.32 -11.21 -2.50
CA VAL A 64 -8.07 -9.94 -2.53
C VAL A 64 -7.12 -8.74 -2.42
N ALA A 65 -6.14 -8.79 -1.53
CA ALA A 65 -5.17 -7.72 -1.33
C ALA A 65 -4.41 -7.39 -2.62
N LEU A 66 -3.85 -8.41 -3.28
CA LEU A 66 -3.08 -8.25 -4.51
C LEU A 66 -3.96 -7.86 -5.70
N HIS A 67 -5.13 -8.51 -5.86
CA HIS A 67 -6.04 -8.24 -6.97
C HIS A 67 -6.56 -6.80 -6.93
N THR A 68 -6.97 -6.32 -5.75
CA THR A 68 -7.50 -4.96 -5.60
C THR A 68 -6.42 -3.88 -5.62
N LEU A 69 -5.19 -4.19 -5.15
CA LEU A 69 -4.04 -3.32 -5.38
C LEU A 69 -3.76 -3.17 -6.88
N ALA A 70 -3.79 -4.27 -7.65
CA ALA A 70 -3.60 -4.24 -9.08
C ALA A 70 -4.69 -3.39 -9.77
N GLN A 71 -5.96 -3.52 -9.36
CA GLN A 71 -7.04 -2.67 -9.86
C GLN A 71 -6.81 -1.18 -9.54
N TRP A 72 -6.35 -0.86 -8.33
CA TRP A 72 -5.99 0.51 -7.95
C TRP A 72 -4.79 1.05 -8.75
N ALA A 73 -3.85 0.17 -9.10
CA ALA A 73 -2.64 0.49 -9.83
C ALA A 73 -2.82 0.57 -11.35
N ARG A 74 -3.99 0.18 -11.90
CA ARG A 74 -4.39 0.50 -13.28
C ARG A 74 -4.70 1.99 -13.45
#